data_AF-A0A4S2LF14-F1
#
_entry.id   AF-A0A4S2LF14-F1
#
_cell.length_a   1.000
_cell.length_b   1.000
_cell.length_c   1.000
_cell.angle_alpha   90.00
_cell.angle_beta   90.00
_cell.angle_gamma   90.00
#
_symmetry.space_group_name_H-M   'P 1'
#
loop_
_entity.id
_entity.type
_entity.pdbx_description
1 polymer ?
#
loop_
_entity_poly.entity_id
_entity_poly.type
_entity_poly.pdbx_seq_one_letter_code
_entity_poly.pdbx_strand_id
1 'polypeptide(L)'
;MELLDLQHENEDLRARLQAATQAIDKKALEFIDLEKKLEEERGRMTCELEKLRERYDRLLSNHHHLSKINHELEARLLETIDAKNTEKKFLCDELEAAKSKLADCERRLSVVSAERNRYKDDCSVAVNLLQTNPDQFLPQNPKSRFVPSHSLPDARLIDQLVEHISRSRRMLVLTGAGVSTESGLPDYRSERVGLYARTDRRPVEFQTFLRNEEARRFYWARNFIGWPYFSQVQPNTSHHILADWASNKRLFAIITQNVDRLHHRAGCNRILELHGTSHYVVCLTCQHRFGRAELQQMFLELNPSWAVYDGKEKVVAPDGDVELSPSQTQGFKIPNCPQCGDGILKPDVVFFGENLPPWRKTEAAQLVDNADSLLCLGTSLQTFSSYRLILQACGRKLPVSIVNIGPTRADSLAQLRLFSRISTTLELADRLLSKCK
;
A
#
# COMPACT_ATOMS: atom_id res chain seq x y z
N MET A 1 -21.35 85.59 96.71
CA MET A 1 -21.77 85.39 95.32
C MET A 1 -21.01 84.22 94.70
N GLU A 2 -19.68 84.16 94.83
CA GLU A 2 -18.83 83.05 94.33
C GLU A 2 -19.20 81.64 94.85
N LEU A 3 -19.71 81.51 96.07
CA LEU A 3 -20.02 80.19 96.65
C LEU A 3 -21.26 79.52 96.00
N LEU A 4 -22.20 80.30 95.48
CA LEU A 4 -23.43 79.81 94.86
C LEU A 4 -23.18 79.33 93.43
N ASP A 5 -22.34 80.05 92.67
CA ASP A 5 -21.95 79.64 91.31
C ASP A 5 -21.13 78.35 91.34
N LEU A 6 -20.22 78.22 92.31
CA LEU A 6 -19.45 76.97 92.53
C LEU A 6 -20.35 75.80 92.94
N GLN A 7 -21.44 76.04 93.68
CA GLN A 7 -22.41 74.98 94.01
C GLN A 7 -23.17 74.50 92.78
N HIS A 8 -23.60 75.41 91.92
CA HIS A 8 -24.30 75.07 90.68
C HIS A 8 -23.40 74.30 89.69
N GLU A 9 -22.13 74.72 89.56
CA GLU A 9 -21.14 74.02 88.74
C GLU A 9 -20.80 72.63 89.32
N ASN A 10 -20.78 72.48 90.65
CA ASN A 10 -20.61 71.17 91.29
C ASN A 10 -21.80 70.24 91.02
N GLU A 11 -23.02 70.77 91.02
CA GLU A 11 -24.24 70.01 90.71
C GLU A 11 -24.27 69.57 89.23
N ASP A 12 -23.90 70.44 88.28
CA ASP A 12 -23.79 70.08 86.85
C ASP A 12 -22.70 69.02 86.63
N LEU A 13 -21.53 69.16 87.26
CA LEU A 13 -20.47 68.15 87.21
C LEU A 13 -20.92 66.80 87.78
N ARG A 14 -21.68 66.80 88.88
CA ARG A 14 -22.27 65.56 89.44
C ARG A 14 -23.28 64.93 88.48
N ALA A 15 -24.13 65.73 87.84
CA ALA A 15 -25.10 65.24 86.86
C ALA A 15 -24.41 64.63 85.62
N ARG A 16 -23.37 65.28 85.10
CA ARG A 16 -22.56 64.76 83.99
C ARG A 16 -21.80 63.49 84.38
N LEU A 17 -21.25 63.43 85.60
CA LEU A 17 -20.59 62.24 86.12
C LEU A 17 -21.57 61.07 86.24
N GLN A 18 -22.78 61.32 86.72
CA GLN A 18 -23.83 60.30 86.83
C GLN A 18 -24.26 59.79 85.44
N ALA A 19 -24.44 60.68 84.47
CA ALA A 19 -24.77 60.31 83.09
C ALA A 19 -23.64 59.53 82.41
N ALA A 20 -22.37 59.93 82.62
CA ALA A 20 -21.21 59.21 82.11
C ALA A 20 -21.08 57.82 82.74
N THR A 21 -21.33 57.70 84.05
CA THR A 21 -21.32 56.40 84.76
C THR A 21 -22.39 55.47 84.20
N GLN A 22 -23.62 55.97 84.02
CA GLN A 22 -24.71 55.19 83.40
C GLN A 22 -24.39 54.74 81.96
N ALA A 23 -23.73 55.60 81.17
CA ALA A 23 -23.30 55.27 79.81
C ALA A 23 -22.19 54.19 79.81
N ILE A 24 -21.25 54.26 80.75
CA ILE A 24 -20.20 53.25 80.96
C ILE A 24 -20.83 51.91 81.35
N ASP A 25 -21.77 51.90 82.32
CA ASP A 25 -22.45 50.69 82.76
C ASP A 25 -23.24 50.03 81.62
N LYS A 26 -23.93 50.84 80.80
CA LYS A 26 -24.62 50.35 79.59
C LYS A 26 -23.64 49.73 78.60
N LYS A 27 -22.51 50.39 78.34
CA LYS A 27 -21.47 49.87 77.43
C LYS A 27 -20.83 48.59 77.99
N ALA A 28 -20.60 48.50 79.29
CA ALA A 28 -20.10 47.30 79.94
C ALA A 28 -21.05 46.11 79.72
N LEU A 29 -22.37 46.31 79.86
CA LEU A 29 -23.38 45.30 79.56
C LEU A 29 -23.39 44.88 78.07
N GLU A 30 -23.25 45.84 77.15
CA GLU A 30 -23.13 45.54 75.70
C GLU A 30 -21.88 44.72 75.38
N PHE A 31 -20.74 45.01 76.01
CA PHE A 31 -19.51 44.23 75.85
C PHE A 31 -19.64 42.81 76.39
N ILE A 32 -20.27 42.63 77.55
CA ILE A 32 -20.52 41.29 78.12
C ILE A 32 -21.39 40.44 77.18
N ASP A 33 -22.44 41.02 76.57
CA ASP A 33 -23.28 40.31 75.60
C ASP A 33 -22.51 39.95 74.32
N LEU A 34 -21.65 40.86 73.84
CA LEU A 34 -20.80 40.61 72.67
C LEU A 34 -19.76 39.52 72.95
N GLU A 35 -19.10 39.55 74.11
CA GLU A 35 -18.16 38.51 74.54
C GLU A 35 -18.84 37.15 74.54
N LYS A 36 -20.03 37.05 75.14
CA LYS A 36 -20.80 35.80 75.16
C LYS A 36 -21.10 35.28 73.75
N LYS A 37 -21.54 36.14 72.83
CA LYS A 37 -21.80 35.77 71.42
C LYS A 37 -20.55 35.26 70.72
N LEU A 38 -19.41 35.93 70.92
CA LEU A 38 -18.13 35.52 70.34
C LEU A 38 -17.64 34.19 70.92
N GLU A 39 -17.88 33.93 72.20
CA GLU A 39 -17.56 32.62 72.81
C GLU A 39 -18.42 31.49 72.24
N GLU A 40 -19.72 31.73 72.05
CA GLU A 40 -20.62 30.77 71.40
C GLU A 40 -20.21 30.49 69.94
N GLU A 41 -19.83 31.52 69.19
CA GLU A 41 -19.33 31.37 67.81
C GLU A 41 -17.98 30.64 67.76
N ARG A 42 -17.04 30.99 68.65
CA ARG A 42 -15.77 30.26 68.81
C ARG A 42 -16.02 28.78 69.11
N GLY A 43 -16.97 28.46 69.99
CA GLY A 43 -17.36 27.09 70.31
C GLY A 43 -17.89 26.33 69.09
N ARG A 44 -18.78 26.96 68.30
CA ARG A 44 -19.31 26.37 67.05
C ARG A 44 -18.20 26.10 66.03
N MET A 45 -17.33 27.08 65.78
CA MET A 45 -16.21 26.93 64.84
C MET A 45 -15.22 25.84 65.27
N THR A 46 -14.95 25.72 66.58
CA THR A 46 -14.08 24.67 67.11
C THR A 46 -14.66 23.28 66.85
N CYS A 47 -15.97 23.11 67.09
CA CYS A 47 -16.68 21.85 66.80
C CYS A 47 -16.66 21.49 65.30
N GLU A 48 -16.80 22.48 64.41
CA GLU A 48 -16.70 22.26 62.96
C GLU A 48 -15.29 21.86 62.52
N LEU A 49 -14.26 22.49 63.08
CA LEU A 49 -12.86 22.14 62.81
C LEU A 49 -12.54 20.71 63.25
N GLU A 50 -13.04 20.26 64.40
CA GLU A 50 -12.87 18.88 64.85
C GLU A 50 -13.52 17.88 63.89
N LYS A 51 -14.75 18.14 63.44
CA LYS A 51 -15.44 17.29 62.45
C LYS A 51 -14.69 17.22 61.12
N LEU A 52 -14.13 18.35 60.66
CA LEU A 52 -13.32 18.40 59.44
C LEU A 52 -12.02 17.61 59.60
N ARG A 53 -11.36 17.72 60.76
CA ARG A 53 -10.15 16.97 61.08
C ARG A 53 -10.41 15.46 61.07
N GLU A 54 -11.46 14.98 61.73
CA GLU A 54 -11.83 13.56 61.69
C GLU A 54 -12.14 13.07 60.27
N ARG A 55 -12.78 13.91 59.44
CA ARG A 55 -13.03 13.59 58.04
C ARG A 55 -11.74 13.50 57.23
N TYR A 56 -10.80 14.41 57.47
CA TYR A 56 -9.48 14.39 56.84
C TYR A 56 -8.70 13.12 57.22
N ASP A 57 -8.66 12.78 58.51
CA ASP A 57 -7.94 11.59 58.99
C ASP A 57 -8.51 10.29 58.39
N ARG A 58 -9.85 10.19 58.28
CA ARG A 58 -10.51 9.07 57.58
C ARG A 58 -10.12 9.01 56.10
N LEU A 59 -10.12 10.15 55.40
CA LEU A 59 -9.74 10.21 53.98
C LEU A 59 -8.27 9.84 53.78
N LEU A 60 -7.38 10.28 54.66
CA LEU A 60 -5.95 9.97 54.61
C LEU A 60 -5.70 8.47 54.82
N SER A 61 -6.38 7.86 55.80
CA SER A 61 -6.32 6.42 56.02
C SER A 61 -6.80 5.63 54.80
N ASN A 62 -7.91 6.04 54.18
CA ASN A 62 -8.43 5.41 52.97
C ASN A 62 -7.45 5.56 51.79
N HIS A 63 -6.82 6.73 51.65
CA HIS A 63 -5.82 6.97 50.61
C HIS A 63 -4.62 6.04 50.75
N HIS A 64 -4.06 5.88 51.96
CA HIS A 64 -2.97 4.94 52.20
C HIS A 64 -3.37 3.49 51.91
N HIS A 65 -4.58 3.08 52.27
CA HIS A 65 -5.08 1.74 51.98
C HIS A 65 -5.22 1.48 50.47
N LEU A 66 -5.81 2.43 49.73
CA LEU A 66 -5.94 2.34 48.28
C LEU A 66 -4.58 2.34 47.57
N SER A 67 -3.63 3.16 48.05
CA SER A 67 -2.27 3.20 47.51
C SER A 67 -1.57 1.84 47.66
N LYS A 68 -1.73 1.18 48.81
CA LYS A 68 -1.19 -0.16 49.04
C LYS A 68 -1.81 -1.21 48.10
N ILE A 69 -3.13 -1.21 47.96
CA ILE A 69 -3.82 -2.12 47.03
C ILE A 69 -3.36 -1.88 45.59
N ASN A 70 -3.22 -0.61 45.18
CA ASN A 70 -2.77 -0.27 43.84
C ASN A 70 -1.36 -0.82 43.57
N HIS A 71 -0.44 -0.68 44.53
CA HIS A 71 0.91 -1.22 44.40
C HIS A 71 0.93 -2.75 44.31
N GLU A 72 0.08 -3.45 45.09
CA GLU A 72 -0.08 -4.90 45.01
C GLU A 72 -0.66 -5.35 43.66
N LEU A 73 -1.60 -4.60 43.09
CA LEU A 73 -2.15 -4.87 41.76
C LEU A 73 -1.13 -4.63 40.64
N GLU A 74 -0.34 -3.56 40.74
CA GLU A 74 0.75 -3.26 39.80
C GLU A 74 1.80 -4.38 39.78
N ALA A 75 2.19 -4.89 40.94
CA ALA A 75 3.13 -6.01 41.05
C ALA A 75 2.57 -7.29 40.38
N ARG A 76 1.31 -7.65 40.66
CA ARG A 76 0.65 -8.81 40.03
C ARG A 76 0.49 -8.66 38.51
N LEU A 77 0.23 -7.44 38.04
CA LEU A 77 0.12 -7.15 36.62
C LEU A 77 1.46 -7.35 35.92
N LEU A 78 2.57 -6.89 36.53
CA LEU A 78 3.92 -7.10 36.02
C LEU A 78 4.28 -8.60 35.94
N GLU A 79 4.01 -9.37 36.99
CA GLU A 79 4.24 -10.82 36.98
C GLU A 79 3.45 -11.53 35.86
N THR A 80 2.20 -11.11 35.64
CA THR A 80 1.36 -11.66 34.57
C THR A 80 1.90 -11.30 33.19
N ILE A 81 2.37 -10.06 33.01
CA ILE A 81 2.98 -9.61 31.76
C ILE A 81 4.25 -10.40 31.45
N ASP A 82 5.11 -10.63 32.44
CA ASP A 82 6.35 -11.39 32.27
C ASP A 82 6.09 -12.87 31.94
N ALA A 83 5.11 -13.49 32.61
CA ALA A 83 4.66 -14.84 32.30
C ALA A 83 4.16 -14.93 30.84
N LYS A 84 3.33 -13.97 30.41
CA LYS A 84 2.78 -13.93 29.03
C LYS A 84 3.85 -13.62 27.98
N ASN A 85 4.83 -12.78 28.29
CA ASN A 85 5.97 -12.52 27.40
C ASN A 85 6.84 -13.77 27.23
N THR A 86 7.01 -14.55 28.28
CA THR A 86 7.74 -15.83 28.22
C THR A 86 7.00 -16.84 27.35
N GLU A 87 5.68 -16.98 27.52
CA GLU A 87 4.82 -17.83 26.69
C GLU A 87 4.84 -17.39 25.22
N LYS A 88 4.74 -16.08 24.97
CA LYS A 88 4.85 -15.50 23.62
C LYS A 88 6.18 -15.83 22.97
N LYS A 89 7.29 -15.71 23.70
CA LYS A 89 8.63 -16.03 23.17
C LYS A 89 8.72 -17.50 22.76
N PHE A 90 8.24 -18.41 23.61
CA PHE A 90 8.19 -19.84 23.30
C PHE A 90 7.39 -20.13 22.03
N LEU A 91 6.18 -19.57 21.91
CA LEU A 91 5.33 -19.74 20.73
C LEU A 91 5.96 -19.15 19.46
N CYS A 92 6.68 -18.03 19.56
CA CYS A 92 7.42 -17.45 18.44
C CYS A 92 8.54 -18.38 17.96
N ASP A 93 9.29 -18.99 18.89
CA ASP A 93 10.36 -19.93 18.56
C ASP A 93 9.79 -21.20 17.89
N GLU A 94 8.67 -21.74 18.40
CA GLU A 94 7.96 -22.87 17.76
C GLU A 94 7.44 -22.51 16.36
N LEU A 95 6.90 -21.30 16.18
CA LEU A 95 6.41 -20.82 14.90
C LEU A 95 7.53 -20.70 13.87
N GLU A 96 8.69 -20.17 14.25
CA GLU A 96 9.85 -20.09 13.35
C GLU A 96 10.39 -21.48 12.98
N ALA A 97 10.43 -22.42 13.93
CA ALA A 97 10.78 -23.80 13.65
C ALA A 97 9.78 -24.46 12.67
N ALA A 98 8.47 -24.22 12.84
CA ALA A 98 7.43 -24.73 11.94
C ALA A 98 7.52 -24.10 10.54
N LYS A 99 7.76 -22.79 10.42
CA LYS A 99 7.99 -22.10 9.14
C LYS A 99 9.19 -22.67 8.40
N SER A 100 10.30 -22.91 9.10
CA SER A 100 11.49 -23.50 8.49
C SER A 100 11.20 -24.90 7.93
N LYS A 101 10.42 -25.72 8.64
CA LYS A 101 10.00 -27.05 8.16
C LYS A 101 9.07 -26.94 6.95
N LEU A 102 8.13 -26.00 6.95
CA LEU A 102 7.23 -25.75 5.83
C LEU A 102 8.01 -25.35 4.56
N ALA A 103 8.98 -24.43 4.69
CA ALA A 103 9.82 -24.00 3.58
C ALA A 103 10.68 -25.14 2.99
N ASP A 104 11.10 -26.11 3.80
CA ASP A 104 11.76 -27.32 3.32
C ASP A 104 10.79 -28.24 2.55
N CYS A 105 9.61 -28.49 3.11
CA CYS A 105 8.55 -29.26 2.46
C CYS A 105 8.14 -28.65 1.11
N GLU A 106 7.96 -27.34 1.03
CA GLU A 106 7.62 -26.62 -0.20
C GLU A 106 8.72 -26.75 -1.27
N ARG A 107 10.00 -26.64 -0.87
CA ARG A 107 11.13 -26.88 -1.78
C ARG A 107 11.11 -28.29 -2.35
N ARG A 108 10.92 -29.30 -1.48
CA ARG A 108 10.83 -30.71 -1.90
C ARG A 108 9.63 -30.95 -2.82
N LEU A 109 8.47 -30.37 -2.51
CA LEU A 109 7.27 -30.47 -3.33
C LEU A 109 7.46 -29.84 -4.71
N SER A 110 8.17 -28.72 -4.79
CA SER A 110 8.50 -28.04 -6.06
C SER A 110 9.34 -28.93 -6.97
N VAL A 111 10.37 -29.59 -6.43
CA VAL A 111 11.22 -30.53 -7.17
C VAL A 111 10.39 -31.71 -7.70
N VAL A 112 9.61 -32.35 -6.82
CA VAL A 112 8.77 -33.51 -7.19
C VAL A 112 7.70 -33.12 -8.21
N SER A 113 7.09 -31.95 -8.07
CA SER A 113 6.10 -31.43 -9.02
C SER A 113 6.71 -31.16 -10.39
N ALA A 114 7.93 -30.61 -10.44
CA ALA A 114 8.67 -30.38 -11.69
C ALA A 114 9.04 -31.70 -12.39
N GLU A 115 9.48 -32.72 -11.64
CA GLU A 115 9.72 -34.06 -12.18
C GLU A 115 8.44 -34.72 -12.69
N ARG A 116 7.36 -34.69 -11.91
CA ARG A 116 6.05 -35.22 -12.34
C ARG A 116 5.58 -34.57 -13.63
N ASN A 117 5.71 -33.25 -13.75
CA ASN A 117 5.31 -32.54 -14.96
C ASN A 117 6.20 -32.92 -16.14
N ARG A 118 7.52 -33.03 -15.97
CA ARG A 118 8.43 -33.55 -17.00
C ARG A 118 8.02 -34.95 -17.47
N TYR A 119 7.77 -35.87 -16.54
CA TYR A 119 7.29 -37.21 -16.88
C TYR A 119 5.94 -37.19 -17.62
N LYS A 120 5.02 -36.32 -17.21
CA LYS A 120 3.73 -36.17 -17.89
C LYS A 120 3.90 -35.63 -19.31
N ASP A 121 4.80 -34.66 -19.50
CA ASP A 121 5.12 -34.09 -20.80
C ASP A 121 5.79 -35.13 -21.70
N ASP A 122 6.77 -35.88 -21.19
CA ASP A 122 7.44 -36.96 -21.92
C ASP A 122 6.45 -38.05 -22.35
N CYS A 123 5.56 -38.49 -21.44
CA CYS A 123 4.49 -39.44 -21.76
C CYS A 123 3.52 -38.87 -22.81
N SER A 124 3.16 -37.58 -22.70
CA SER A 124 2.27 -36.94 -23.68
C SER A 124 2.93 -36.83 -25.05
N VAL A 125 4.23 -36.52 -25.11
CA VAL A 125 5.02 -36.47 -26.34
C VAL A 125 5.10 -37.86 -26.96
N ALA A 126 5.40 -38.90 -26.17
CA ALA A 126 5.45 -40.28 -26.65
C ALA A 126 4.09 -40.75 -27.19
N VAL A 127 2.99 -40.46 -26.49
CA VAL A 127 1.64 -40.80 -26.95
C VAL A 127 1.29 -40.06 -28.25
N ASN A 128 1.59 -38.76 -28.34
CA ASN A 128 1.34 -37.97 -29.55
C ASN A 128 2.20 -38.41 -30.74
N LEU A 129 3.47 -38.77 -30.50
CA LEU A 129 4.37 -39.32 -31.53
C LEU A 129 3.88 -40.67 -32.06
N LEU A 130 3.28 -41.51 -31.20
CA LEU A 130 2.75 -42.82 -31.59
C LEU A 130 1.39 -42.73 -32.28
N GLN A 131 0.64 -41.64 -32.11
CA GLN A 131 -0.75 -41.53 -32.55
C GLN A 131 -1.00 -40.59 -33.74
N THR A 132 0.01 -39.88 -34.28
CA THR A 132 -0.30 -38.79 -35.23
C THR A 132 0.72 -38.58 -36.35
N ASN A 133 0.19 -38.14 -37.51
CA ASN A 133 0.91 -37.88 -38.76
C ASN A 133 1.88 -36.68 -38.60
N PRO A 134 3.13 -36.71 -39.12
CA PRO A 134 4.19 -35.73 -38.82
C PRO A 134 3.89 -34.25 -39.15
N ASP A 135 2.90 -33.98 -40.01
CA ASP A 135 2.63 -32.64 -40.53
C ASP A 135 1.81 -31.72 -39.59
N GLN A 136 1.35 -32.21 -38.42
CA GLN A 136 0.46 -31.45 -37.52
C GLN A 136 1.14 -30.86 -36.26
N PHE A 137 2.48 -30.84 -36.20
CA PHE A 137 3.20 -30.39 -35.01
C PHE A 137 3.21 -28.86 -34.85
N LEU A 138 2.19 -28.30 -34.20
CA LEU A 138 2.29 -27.04 -33.45
C LEU A 138 1.61 -27.20 -32.08
N PRO A 139 2.35 -27.54 -31.01
CA PRO A 139 1.76 -27.62 -29.68
C PRO A 139 1.40 -26.22 -29.18
N GLN A 140 0.11 -25.93 -29.01
CA GLN A 140 -0.33 -24.72 -28.33
C GLN A 140 -0.21 -24.89 -26.81
N ASN A 141 0.88 -24.38 -26.22
CA ASN A 141 0.97 -24.22 -24.77
C ASN A 141 -0.11 -23.21 -24.33
N PRO A 142 -0.99 -23.53 -23.36
CA PRO A 142 -2.03 -22.59 -22.92
C PRO A 142 -1.47 -21.24 -22.42
N LYS A 143 -0.21 -21.20 -21.96
CA LYS A 143 0.48 -19.94 -21.59
C LYS A 143 0.99 -19.13 -22.79
N SER A 144 1.09 -19.70 -23.99
CA SER A 144 1.47 -18.97 -25.20
C SER A 144 0.28 -18.35 -25.93
N ARG A 145 -0.95 -18.50 -25.41
CA ARG A 145 -2.17 -17.95 -26.04
C ARG A 145 -2.10 -16.45 -26.32
N PHE A 146 -1.36 -15.70 -25.51
CA PHE A 146 -1.24 -14.25 -25.63
C PHE A 146 0.08 -13.79 -26.29
N VAL A 147 0.96 -14.72 -26.65
CA VAL A 147 2.20 -14.41 -27.35
C VAL A 147 1.89 -14.38 -28.85
N PRO A 148 2.13 -13.26 -29.56
CA PRO A 148 1.91 -13.19 -31.00
C PRO A 148 2.83 -14.14 -31.76
N SER A 149 2.46 -14.46 -33.00
CA SER A 149 3.31 -15.24 -33.90
C SER A 149 4.67 -14.56 -34.09
N HIS A 150 5.75 -15.33 -34.06
CA HIS A 150 7.11 -14.82 -34.12
C HIS A 150 8.06 -15.85 -34.71
N SER A 151 9.16 -15.36 -35.30
CA SER A 151 10.30 -16.19 -35.68
C SER A 151 11.30 -16.32 -34.52
N LEU A 152 12.20 -17.29 -34.62
CA LEU A 152 13.37 -17.37 -33.77
C LEU A 152 14.28 -16.15 -33.99
N PRO A 153 14.99 -15.67 -32.94
CA PRO A 153 15.91 -14.56 -33.09
C PRO A 153 17.11 -14.95 -33.97
N ASP A 154 17.56 -14.02 -34.82
CA ASP A 154 18.81 -14.17 -35.58
C ASP A 154 20.00 -14.17 -34.61
N ALA A 155 20.85 -15.20 -34.69
CA ALA A 155 22.04 -15.35 -33.85
C ALA A 155 22.97 -14.13 -33.91
N ARG A 156 23.13 -13.50 -35.08
CA ARG A 156 23.98 -12.31 -35.24
C ARG A 156 23.44 -11.12 -34.45
N LEU A 157 22.11 -10.98 -34.40
CA LEU A 157 21.47 -9.91 -33.63
C LEU A 157 21.54 -10.19 -32.12
N ILE A 158 21.51 -11.46 -31.72
CA ILE A 158 21.78 -11.85 -30.33
C ILE A 158 23.20 -11.48 -29.92
N ASP A 159 24.21 -11.76 -30.76
CA ASP A 159 25.59 -11.40 -30.48
C ASP A 159 25.76 -9.87 -30.35
N GLN A 160 25.14 -9.09 -31.24
CA GLN A 160 25.12 -7.63 -31.13
C GLN A 160 24.42 -7.14 -29.86
N LEU A 161 23.33 -7.79 -29.45
CA LEU A 161 22.64 -7.47 -28.20
C LEU A 161 23.54 -7.74 -26.99
N VAL A 162 24.24 -8.87 -26.98
CA VAL A 162 25.21 -9.25 -25.94
C VAL A 162 26.36 -8.24 -25.88
N GLU A 163 26.86 -7.78 -27.03
CA GLU A 163 27.89 -6.74 -27.09
C GLU A 163 27.40 -5.40 -26.51
N HIS A 164 26.17 -4.98 -26.87
CA HIS A 164 25.54 -3.78 -26.33
C HIS A 164 25.36 -3.87 -24.81
N ILE A 165 24.89 -5.01 -24.32
CA ILE A 165 24.72 -5.27 -22.88
C ILE A 165 26.07 -5.25 -22.16
N SER A 166 27.09 -5.93 -22.70
CA SER A 166 28.40 -6.08 -22.06
C SER A 166 29.15 -4.76 -21.92
N ARG A 167 28.94 -3.80 -22.84
CA ARG A 167 29.55 -2.46 -22.79
C ARG A 167 28.88 -1.52 -21.80
N SER A 168 27.64 -1.80 -21.41
CA SER A 168 26.86 -0.95 -20.52
C SER A 168 27.21 -1.23 -19.06
N ARG A 169 27.43 -0.16 -18.28
CA ARG A 169 27.59 -0.23 -16.83
C ARG A 169 26.33 0.24 -16.10
N ARG A 170 25.48 1.01 -16.78
CA ARG A 170 24.23 1.55 -16.25
C ARG A 170 23.08 1.39 -17.25
N MET A 171 22.77 0.14 -17.60
CA MET A 171 21.69 -0.17 -18.52
C MET A 171 20.33 0.12 -17.90
N LEU A 172 19.56 0.99 -18.55
CA LEU A 172 18.16 1.22 -18.21
C LEU A 172 17.27 0.29 -19.03
N VAL A 173 16.35 -0.42 -18.38
CA VAL A 173 15.37 -1.26 -19.08
C VAL A 173 14.02 -0.57 -19.09
N LEU A 174 13.40 -0.44 -20.26
CA LEU A 174 12.03 0.03 -20.43
C LEU A 174 11.14 -1.14 -20.84
N THR A 175 10.13 -1.51 -20.04
CA THR A 175 9.22 -2.61 -20.38
C THR A 175 7.79 -2.14 -20.66
N GLY A 176 7.06 -2.94 -21.43
CA GLY A 176 5.59 -2.86 -21.53
C GLY A 176 4.94 -4.24 -21.48
N ALA A 177 3.65 -4.29 -21.82
CA ALA A 177 2.80 -5.46 -21.56
C ALA A 177 3.29 -6.75 -22.26
N GLY A 178 4.05 -6.62 -23.35
CA GLY A 178 4.64 -7.76 -24.08
C GLY A 178 5.52 -8.65 -23.19
N VAL A 179 6.21 -8.09 -22.19
CA VAL A 179 7.06 -8.88 -21.26
C VAL A 179 6.23 -9.81 -20.37
N SER A 180 4.96 -9.49 -20.14
CA SER A 180 4.04 -10.25 -19.28
C SER A 180 3.15 -11.23 -20.06
N THR A 181 3.23 -11.25 -21.39
CA THR A 181 2.44 -12.18 -22.24
C THR A 181 2.71 -13.63 -21.91
N GLU A 182 3.96 -13.96 -21.62
CA GLU A 182 4.40 -15.32 -21.27
C GLU A 182 4.03 -15.72 -19.83
N SER A 183 3.59 -14.75 -19.02
CA SER A 183 3.00 -14.98 -17.70
C SER A 183 1.50 -15.30 -17.78
N GLY A 184 0.89 -15.20 -18.96
CA GLY A 184 -0.55 -15.42 -19.16
C GLY A 184 -1.39 -14.15 -19.09
N LEU A 185 -0.80 -12.95 -19.07
CA LEU A 185 -1.53 -11.69 -19.22
C LEU A 185 -1.55 -11.27 -20.69
N PRO A 186 -2.68 -10.85 -21.28
CA PRO A 186 -2.62 -10.31 -22.63
C PRO A 186 -1.87 -8.99 -22.68
N ASP A 187 -1.53 -8.56 -23.90
CA ASP A 187 -1.14 -7.17 -24.15
C ASP A 187 -2.33 -6.37 -24.74
N TYR A 188 -2.09 -5.09 -25.05
CA TYR A 188 -3.13 -4.23 -25.62
C TYR A 188 -3.22 -4.32 -27.14
N ARG A 189 -2.10 -4.49 -27.85
CA ARG A 189 -1.96 -4.09 -29.26
C ARG A 189 -1.33 -5.14 -30.17
N SER A 190 -0.91 -6.30 -29.66
CA SER A 190 -0.36 -7.35 -30.51
C SER A 190 -1.36 -7.76 -31.59
N GLU A 191 -0.85 -7.99 -32.80
CA GLU A 191 -1.68 -8.43 -33.91
C GLU A 191 -2.37 -9.75 -33.54
N ARG A 192 -3.67 -9.86 -33.81
CA ARG A 192 -4.54 -11.03 -33.54
C ARG A 192 -4.74 -11.43 -32.07
N VAL A 193 -3.80 -11.14 -31.16
CA VAL A 193 -3.82 -11.58 -29.76
C VAL A 193 -3.91 -10.45 -28.73
N GLY A 194 -3.68 -9.20 -29.14
CA GLY A 194 -3.84 -8.04 -28.28
C GLY A 194 -5.30 -7.72 -27.99
N LEU A 195 -5.56 -7.07 -26.85
CA LEU A 195 -6.91 -6.73 -26.41
C LEU A 195 -7.70 -5.95 -27.48
N TYR A 196 -7.10 -4.94 -28.11
CA TYR A 196 -7.76 -4.13 -29.13
C TYR A 196 -7.93 -4.84 -30.48
N ALA A 197 -7.17 -5.92 -30.73
CA ALA A 197 -7.33 -6.74 -31.93
C ALA A 197 -8.39 -7.82 -31.73
N ARG A 198 -8.65 -8.24 -30.49
CA ARG A 198 -9.62 -9.29 -30.14
C ARG A 198 -10.98 -8.77 -29.67
N THR A 199 -11.07 -7.50 -29.31
CA THR A 199 -12.28 -6.90 -28.68
C THR A 199 -12.44 -5.45 -29.09
N ASP A 200 -13.68 -4.94 -29.12
CA ASP A 200 -14.00 -3.51 -29.31
C ASP A 200 -13.73 -2.65 -28.05
N ARG A 201 -12.94 -3.20 -27.10
CA ARG A 201 -12.76 -2.62 -25.78
C ARG A 201 -12.02 -1.29 -25.86
N ARG A 202 -12.68 -0.24 -25.37
CA ARG A 202 -12.06 1.08 -25.14
C ARG A 202 -11.63 1.21 -23.68
N PRO A 203 -10.45 1.79 -23.41
CA PRO A 203 -10.04 2.10 -22.04
C PRO A 203 -10.98 3.13 -21.42
N VAL A 204 -11.19 3.04 -20.11
CA VAL A 204 -11.95 4.06 -19.39
C VAL A 204 -11.12 5.35 -19.34
N GLU A 205 -11.71 6.45 -19.80
CA GLU A 205 -11.10 7.77 -19.68
C GLU A 205 -11.22 8.32 -18.27
N PHE A 206 -10.19 9.03 -17.81
CA PHE A 206 -10.14 9.60 -16.47
C PHE A 206 -11.32 10.53 -16.17
N GLN A 207 -11.66 11.41 -17.12
CA GLN A 207 -12.77 12.35 -16.95
C GLN A 207 -14.12 11.63 -16.84
N THR A 208 -14.32 10.55 -17.61
CA THR A 208 -15.52 9.71 -17.54
C THR A 208 -15.62 9.02 -16.18
N PHE A 209 -14.52 8.46 -15.67
CA PHE A 209 -14.49 7.85 -14.34
C PHE A 209 -14.83 8.85 -13.22
N LEU A 210 -14.32 10.08 -13.30
CA LEU A 210 -14.61 11.12 -12.31
C LEU A 210 -16.08 11.54 -12.32
N ARG A 211 -16.66 11.76 -13.50
CA ARG A 211 -17.97 12.40 -13.63
C ARG A 211 -19.14 11.42 -13.59
N ASN A 212 -18.93 10.15 -13.92
CA ASN A 212 -20.00 9.18 -14.08
C ASN A 212 -19.87 8.02 -13.07
N GLU A 213 -20.80 7.95 -12.12
CA GLU A 213 -20.86 6.88 -11.13
C GLU A 213 -21.11 5.50 -11.76
N GLU A 214 -21.95 5.42 -12.78
CA GLU A 214 -22.19 4.18 -13.51
C GLU A 214 -20.91 3.69 -14.21
N ALA A 215 -20.10 4.60 -14.77
CA ALA A 215 -18.81 4.24 -15.33
C ALA A 215 -17.83 3.72 -14.26
N ARG A 216 -17.84 4.28 -13.04
CA ARG A 216 -17.06 3.75 -11.91
C ARG A 216 -17.55 2.36 -11.51
N ARG A 217 -18.87 2.18 -11.43
CA ARG A 217 -19.50 0.90 -11.09
C ARG A 217 -19.12 -0.18 -12.10
N PHE A 218 -19.24 0.15 -13.38
CA PHE A 218 -18.86 -0.72 -14.48
C PHE A 218 -17.38 -1.11 -14.40
N TYR A 219 -16.49 -0.14 -14.19
CA TYR A 219 -15.06 -0.38 -14.01
C TYR A 219 -14.78 -1.30 -12.82
N TRP A 220 -15.28 -0.95 -11.64
CA TRP A 220 -14.99 -1.70 -10.41
C TRP A 220 -15.59 -3.10 -10.39
N ALA A 221 -16.78 -3.31 -10.97
CA ALA A 221 -17.36 -4.65 -11.09
C ALA A 221 -16.49 -5.59 -11.93
N ARG A 222 -15.95 -5.08 -13.05
CA ARG A 222 -15.05 -5.83 -13.94
C ARG A 222 -13.70 -6.08 -13.28
N ASN A 223 -13.17 -5.09 -12.59
CA ASN A 223 -11.92 -5.23 -11.84
C ASN A 223 -12.08 -6.21 -10.67
N PHE A 224 -13.23 -6.20 -9.99
CA PHE A 224 -13.57 -7.13 -8.90
C PHE A 224 -13.51 -8.59 -9.36
N ILE A 225 -14.12 -8.91 -10.50
CA ILE A 225 -14.13 -10.29 -11.04
C ILE A 225 -12.75 -10.72 -11.54
N GLY A 226 -11.97 -9.81 -12.14
CA GLY A 226 -10.66 -10.17 -12.68
C GLY A 226 -9.53 -10.22 -11.65
N TRP A 227 -9.69 -9.56 -10.50
CA TRP A 227 -8.67 -9.46 -9.46
C TRP A 227 -8.15 -10.81 -8.92
N PRO A 228 -8.98 -11.83 -8.62
CA PRO A 228 -8.49 -13.13 -8.15
C PRO A 228 -7.47 -13.78 -9.08
N TYR A 229 -7.71 -13.72 -10.40
CA TYR A 229 -6.75 -14.22 -11.40
C TYR A 229 -5.54 -13.30 -11.52
N PHE A 230 -5.75 -12.00 -11.71
CA PHE A 230 -4.70 -11.02 -11.94
C PHE A 230 -3.66 -10.98 -10.81
N SER A 231 -4.13 -11.02 -9.56
CA SER A 231 -3.26 -10.99 -8.37
C SER A 231 -2.41 -12.25 -8.20
N GLN A 232 -2.79 -13.38 -8.82
CA GLN A 232 -2.07 -14.65 -8.69
C GLN A 232 -1.04 -14.90 -9.80
N VAL A 233 -1.06 -14.11 -10.88
CA VAL A 233 -0.13 -14.24 -12.01
C VAL A 233 1.32 -14.21 -11.52
N GLN A 234 2.12 -15.18 -11.96
CA GLN A 234 3.52 -15.30 -11.57
C GLN A 234 4.45 -14.67 -12.62
N PRO A 235 5.63 -14.17 -12.21
CA PRO A 235 6.67 -13.77 -13.15
C PRO A 235 7.08 -14.92 -14.07
N ASN A 236 7.56 -14.58 -15.25
CA ASN A 236 8.11 -15.54 -16.22
C ASN A 236 9.64 -15.41 -16.32
N THR A 237 10.27 -16.22 -17.17
CA THR A 237 11.73 -16.25 -17.34
C THR A 237 12.35 -14.87 -17.58
N SER A 238 11.72 -14.03 -18.41
CA SER A 238 12.22 -12.69 -18.70
C SER A 238 12.36 -11.83 -17.44
N HIS A 239 11.38 -11.92 -16.53
CA HIS A 239 11.41 -11.17 -15.27
C HIS A 239 12.51 -11.68 -14.33
N HIS A 240 12.70 -12.99 -14.26
CA HIS A 240 13.74 -13.61 -13.43
C HIS A 240 15.15 -13.26 -13.96
N ILE A 241 15.38 -13.31 -15.27
CA ILE A 241 16.66 -12.89 -15.86
C ILE A 241 16.95 -11.42 -15.53
N LEU A 242 15.96 -10.53 -15.65
CA LEU A 242 16.15 -9.12 -15.29
C LEU A 242 16.45 -8.93 -13.80
N ALA A 243 15.83 -9.73 -12.92
CA ALA A 243 16.12 -9.72 -11.49
C ALA A 243 17.55 -10.21 -11.19
N ASP A 244 18.01 -11.24 -11.89
CA ASP A 244 19.39 -11.73 -11.79
C ASP A 244 20.38 -10.70 -12.31
N TRP A 245 20.08 -10.02 -13.42
CA TRP A 245 20.91 -8.94 -13.95
C TRP A 245 20.99 -7.74 -13.01
N ALA A 246 19.88 -7.38 -12.34
CA ALA A 246 19.85 -6.34 -11.32
C ALA A 246 20.72 -6.72 -10.11
N SER A 247 20.58 -7.97 -9.62
CA SER A 247 21.35 -8.49 -8.49
C SER A 247 22.85 -8.55 -8.80
N ASN A 248 23.21 -8.82 -10.06
CA ASN A 248 24.58 -8.83 -10.56
C ASN A 248 25.09 -7.46 -11.05
N LYS A 249 24.40 -6.36 -10.73
CA LYS A 249 24.78 -4.97 -11.09
C LYS A 249 24.97 -4.71 -12.59
N ARG A 250 24.36 -5.51 -13.46
CA ARG A 250 24.34 -5.28 -14.92
C ARG A 250 23.18 -4.38 -15.33
N LEU A 251 22.08 -4.44 -14.59
CA LEU A 251 20.89 -3.62 -14.79
C LEU A 251 20.89 -2.49 -13.76
N PHE A 252 20.81 -1.24 -14.24
CA PHE A 252 20.78 -0.06 -13.39
C PHE A 252 19.40 0.21 -12.82
N ALA A 253 18.36 0.19 -13.65
CA ALA A 253 16.98 0.41 -13.24
C ALA A 253 16.00 -0.14 -14.29
N ILE A 254 14.76 -0.38 -13.87
CA ILE A 254 13.63 -0.70 -14.75
C ILE A 254 12.63 0.43 -14.69
N ILE A 255 12.22 0.96 -15.84
CA ILE A 255 10.99 1.74 -15.99
C ILE A 255 9.97 0.81 -16.63
N THR A 256 8.83 0.59 -15.98
CA THR A 256 7.79 -0.27 -16.52
C THR A 256 6.50 0.50 -16.78
N GLN A 257 5.86 0.22 -17.92
CA GLN A 257 4.50 0.67 -18.22
C GLN A 257 3.45 -0.24 -17.59
N ASN A 258 3.85 -1.42 -17.09
CA ASN A 258 2.92 -2.41 -16.59
C ASN A 258 2.47 -2.04 -15.17
N VAL A 259 1.24 -2.44 -14.85
CA VAL A 259 0.60 -2.22 -13.55
C VAL A 259 0.48 -3.52 -12.73
N ASP A 260 1.15 -4.58 -13.19
CA ASP A 260 1.00 -5.98 -12.76
C ASP A 260 1.88 -6.40 -11.57
N ARG A 261 2.93 -5.63 -11.26
CA ARG A 261 3.96 -5.92 -10.25
C ARG A 261 4.77 -7.20 -10.46
N LEU A 262 4.84 -7.75 -11.67
CA LEU A 262 5.62 -8.96 -11.92
C LEU A 262 7.13 -8.74 -11.76
N HIS A 263 7.65 -7.55 -12.09
CA HIS A 263 9.05 -7.19 -11.80
C HIS A 263 9.36 -7.17 -10.30
N HIS A 264 8.45 -6.63 -9.48
CA HIS A 264 8.60 -6.64 -8.02
C HIS A 264 8.61 -8.07 -7.49
N ARG A 265 7.68 -8.91 -7.95
CA ARG A 265 7.58 -10.32 -7.54
C ARG A 265 8.76 -11.17 -7.98
N ALA A 266 9.43 -10.80 -9.07
CA ALA A 266 10.66 -11.46 -9.51
C ALA A 266 11.89 -11.07 -8.67
N GLY A 267 11.79 -10.04 -7.82
CA GLY A 267 12.89 -9.58 -6.96
C GLY A 267 13.70 -8.42 -7.52
N CYS A 268 13.21 -7.71 -8.55
CA CYS A 268 13.87 -6.49 -9.02
C CYS A 268 13.78 -5.37 -7.96
N ASN A 269 14.88 -4.68 -7.69
CA ASN A 269 15.02 -3.74 -6.56
C ASN A 269 14.92 -2.24 -6.94
N ARG A 270 15.16 -1.86 -8.19
CA ARG A 270 15.11 -0.47 -8.66
C ARG A 270 14.15 -0.33 -9.84
N ILE A 271 12.86 -0.19 -9.52
CA ILE A 271 11.75 -0.15 -10.48
C ILE A 271 11.00 1.17 -10.34
N LEU A 272 10.71 1.83 -11.47
CA LEU A 272 9.74 2.91 -11.58
C LEU A 272 8.49 2.42 -12.33
N GLU A 273 7.37 2.30 -11.61
CA GLU A 273 6.04 2.02 -12.17
C GLU A 273 5.49 3.29 -12.85
N LEU A 274 5.82 3.49 -14.14
CA LEU A 274 5.49 4.72 -14.88
C LEU A 274 3.99 5.01 -14.88
N HIS A 275 3.17 3.97 -15.03
CA HIS A 275 1.70 4.07 -15.05
C HIS A 275 1.06 3.69 -13.72
N GLY A 276 1.84 3.61 -12.64
CA GLY A 276 1.35 3.19 -11.33
C GLY A 276 1.09 1.68 -11.25
N THR A 277 0.16 1.26 -10.40
CA THR A 277 -0.05 -0.15 -10.06
C THR A 277 -1.49 -0.49 -9.74
N SER A 278 -1.96 -1.65 -10.22
CA SER A 278 -3.30 -2.16 -9.92
C SER A 278 -3.39 -2.77 -8.52
N HIS A 279 -2.27 -2.90 -7.79
CA HIS A 279 -2.23 -3.50 -6.45
C HIS A 279 -2.52 -2.53 -5.31
N TYR A 280 -2.70 -1.25 -5.59
CA TYR A 280 -3.10 -0.23 -4.63
C TYR A 280 -4.29 0.58 -5.12
N VAL A 281 -5.01 1.14 -4.16
CA VAL A 281 -6.16 2.01 -4.36
C VAL A 281 -5.86 3.33 -3.68
N VAL A 282 -6.27 4.43 -4.31
CA VAL A 282 -6.17 5.78 -3.76
C VAL A 282 -7.54 6.44 -3.71
N CYS A 283 -7.81 7.13 -2.60
CA CYS A 283 -8.95 8.03 -2.49
C CYS A 283 -8.60 9.37 -3.13
N LEU A 284 -9.40 9.81 -4.09
CA LEU A 284 -9.16 11.08 -4.79
C LEU A 284 -9.45 12.33 -3.93
N THR A 285 -10.17 12.17 -2.82
CA THR A 285 -10.49 13.25 -1.88
C THR A 285 -9.41 13.41 -0.81
N CYS A 286 -9.20 12.37 0.01
CA CYS A 286 -8.29 12.45 1.16
C CYS A 286 -6.89 11.86 0.92
N GLN A 287 -6.61 11.37 -0.29
CA GLN A 287 -5.33 10.76 -0.67
C GLN A 287 -4.94 9.51 0.12
N HIS A 288 -5.86 8.92 0.89
CA HIS A 288 -5.64 7.63 1.55
C HIS A 288 -5.30 6.56 0.53
N ARG A 289 -4.21 5.83 0.76
CA ARG A 289 -3.71 4.78 -0.13
C ARG A 289 -3.60 3.46 0.63
N PHE A 290 -4.25 2.41 0.11
CA PHE A 290 -4.35 1.11 0.77
C PHE A 290 -4.37 -0.04 -0.25
N GLY A 291 -4.21 -1.28 0.22
CA GLY A 291 -4.03 -2.44 -0.66
C GLY A 291 -5.29 -2.77 -1.47
N ARG A 292 -5.13 -3.12 -2.75
CA ARG A 292 -6.25 -3.59 -3.59
C ARG A 292 -6.89 -4.87 -3.05
N ALA A 293 -6.12 -5.70 -2.35
CA ALA A 293 -6.64 -6.89 -1.67
C ALA A 293 -7.62 -6.55 -0.54
N GLU A 294 -7.38 -5.47 0.20
CA GLU A 294 -8.30 -4.98 1.24
C GLU A 294 -9.61 -4.50 0.62
N LEU A 295 -9.53 -3.73 -0.49
CA LEU A 295 -10.72 -3.34 -1.25
C LEU A 295 -11.50 -4.56 -1.77
N GLN A 296 -10.82 -5.67 -2.12
CA GLN A 296 -11.49 -6.89 -2.55
C GLN A 296 -12.39 -7.47 -1.44
N GLN A 297 -11.92 -7.45 -0.18
CA GLN A 297 -12.72 -7.91 0.96
C GLN A 297 -13.93 -7.00 1.18
N MET A 298 -13.74 -5.69 1.12
CA MET A 298 -14.85 -4.73 1.20
C MET A 298 -15.88 -4.95 0.09
N PHE A 299 -15.44 -5.28 -1.13
CA PHE A 299 -16.37 -5.64 -2.21
C PHE A 299 -17.17 -6.91 -1.91
N LEU A 300 -16.52 -7.95 -1.37
CA LEU A 300 -17.18 -9.22 -1.03
C LEU A 300 -18.24 -9.02 0.07
N GLU A 301 -17.92 -8.24 1.10
CA GLU A 301 -18.85 -7.89 2.18
C GLU A 301 -20.06 -7.11 1.66
N LEU A 302 -19.83 -6.15 0.77
CA LEU A 302 -20.87 -5.27 0.23
C LEU A 302 -21.71 -5.91 -0.89
N ASN A 303 -21.16 -6.93 -1.55
CA ASN A 303 -21.76 -7.61 -2.70
C ASN A 303 -21.74 -9.16 -2.51
N PRO A 304 -22.41 -9.72 -1.48
CA PRO A 304 -22.30 -11.15 -1.17
C PRO A 304 -22.81 -12.06 -2.30
N SER A 305 -23.83 -11.62 -3.06
CA SER A 305 -24.35 -12.35 -4.23
C SER A 305 -23.36 -12.43 -5.39
N TRP A 306 -22.29 -11.63 -5.37
CA TRP A 306 -21.26 -11.60 -6.39
C TRP A 306 -20.07 -12.52 -6.08
N ALA A 307 -20.00 -13.10 -4.89
CA ALA A 307 -18.91 -13.99 -4.48
C ALA A 307 -18.83 -15.30 -5.31
N VAL A 308 -19.89 -15.63 -6.06
CA VAL A 308 -19.97 -16.84 -6.91
C VAL A 308 -19.16 -16.69 -8.21
N TYR A 309 -18.81 -15.45 -8.62
CA TYR A 309 -18.04 -15.21 -9.83
C TYR A 309 -16.54 -15.38 -9.56
N ASP A 310 -15.97 -16.55 -9.86
CA ASP A 310 -14.56 -16.84 -9.57
C ASP A 310 -13.56 -16.39 -10.65
N GLY A 311 -14.05 -15.80 -11.75
CA GLY A 311 -13.25 -15.19 -12.82
C GLY A 311 -12.37 -16.17 -13.62
N LYS A 312 -12.38 -17.47 -13.31
CA LYS A 312 -11.42 -18.45 -13.88
C LYS A 312 -11.60 -18.71 -15.37
N GLU A 313 -12.79 -18.50 -15.90
CA GLU A 313 -13.11 -18.75 -17.32
C GLU A 313 -13.02 -17.51 -18.21
N LYS A 314 -12.82 -16.30 -17.64
CA LYS A 314 -12.85 -15.05 -18.41
C LYS A 314 -11.45 -14.56 -18.77
N VAL A 315 -11.29 -14.10 -20.02
CA VAL A 315 -10.05 -13.45 -20.47
C VAL A 315 -9.87 -12.13 -19.70
N VAL A 316 -8.88 -12.11 -18.82
CA VAL A 316 -8.49 -10.91 -18.06
C VAL A 316 -7.62 -10.01 -18.94
N ALA A 317 -7.81 -8.70 -18.87
CA ALA A 317 -7.01 -7.72 -19.61
C ALA A 317 -5.65 -7.43 -18.94
N PRO A 318 -4.75 -6.68 -19.60
CA PRO A 318 -3.41 -6.40 -19.06
C PRO A 318 -3.44 -5.63 -17.74
N ASP A 319 -4.54 -4.94 -17.42
CA ASP A 319 -4.78 -4.16 -16.20
C ASP A 319 -5.60 -4.91 -15.13
N GLY A 320 -6.02 -6.16 -15.41
CA GLY A 320 -6.79 -6.99 -14.47
C GLY A 320 -8.30 -6.98 -14.66
N ASP A 321 -8.83 -6.24 -15.64
CA ASP A 321 -10.27 -6.11 -15.86
C ASP A 321 -10.82 -7.21 -16.80
N VAL A 322 -11.99 -7.76 -16.50
CA VAL A 322 -12.70 -8.71 -17.39
C VAL A 322 -13.75 -8.03 -18.28
N GLU A 323 -14.39 -8.79 -19.16
CA GLU A 323 -15.55 -8.36 -19.95
C GLU A 323 -16.87 -8.69 -19.23
N LEU A 324 -17.70 -7.65 -19.09
CA LEU A 324 -19.08 -7.70 -18.60
C LEU A 324 -19.92 -6.71 -19.42
N SER A 325 -21.17 -7.04 -19.68
CA SER A 325 -22.14 -6.09 -20.22
C SER A 325 -22.59 -5.09 -19.14
N PRO A 326 -23.05 -3.89 -19.49
CA PRO A 326 -23.60 -2.95 -18.52
C PRO A 326 -24.73 -3.56 -17.68
N SER A 327 -25.60 -4.37 -18.28
CA SER A 327 -26.68 -5.09 -17.59
C SER A 327 -26.15 -6.07 -16.52
N GLN A 328 -25.03 -6.74 -16.77
CA GLN A 328 -24.39 -7.62 -15.80
C GLN A 328 -23.82 -6.86 -14.60
N THR A 329 -23.49 -5.57 -14.75
CA THR A 329 -22.94 -4.73 -13.67
C THR A 329 -23.98 -3.99 -12.85
N GLN A 330 -25.26 -4.14 -13.20
CA GLN A 330 -26.35 -3.52 -12.45
C GLN A 330 -26.38 -4.05 -11.00
N GLY A 331 -26.60 -3.15 -10.05
CA GLY A 331 -26.67 -3.49 -8.64
C GLY A 331 -25.32 -3.71 -7.95
N PHE A 332 -24.18 -3.68 -8.66
CA PHE A 332 -22.87 -3.69 -8.03
C PHE A 332 -22.65 -2.42 -7.21
N LYS A 333 -22.22 -2.58 -5.96
CA LYS A 333 -22.00 -1.49 -5.01
C LYS A 333 -20.51 -1.26 -4.80
N ILE A 334 -20.11 0.01 -4.84
CA ILE A 334 -18.74 0.43 -4.57
C ILE A 334 -18.63 0.84 -3.10
N PRO A 335 -17.68 0.29 -2.33
CA PRO A 335 -17.44 0.73 -0.97
C PRO A 335 -16.97 2.18 -0.91
N ASN A 336 -17.30 2.86 0.18
CA ASN A 336 -16.79 4.20 0.46
C ASN A 336 -15.32 4.14 0.91
N CYS A 337 -14.64 5.28 0.83
CA CYS A 337 -13.29 5.39 1.39
C CYS A 337 -13.31 5.08 2.90
N PRO A 338 -12.46 4.15 3.40
CA PRO A 338 -12.44 3.80 4.82
C PRO A 338 -11.92 4.93 5.72
N GLN A 339 -11.23 5.93 5.16
CA GLN A 339 -10.69 7.06 5.92
C GLN A 339 -11.65 8.27 5.97
N CYS A 340 -12.23 8.70 4.84
CA CYS A 340 -13.09 9.90 4.80
C CYS A 340 -14.58 9.62 4.61
N GLY A 341 -14.97 8.39 4.29
CA GLY A 341 -16.38 7.97 4.20
C GLY A 341 -17.12 8.36 2.92
N ASP A 342 -16.60 9.25 2.08
CA ASP A 342 -17.30 9.78 0.90
C ASP A 342 -16.44 9.92 -0.36
N GLY A 343 -15.13 9.74 -0.25
CA GLY A 343 -14.20 10.01 -1.34
C GLY A 343 -14.21 8.94 -2.44
N ILE A 344 -13.98 9.37 -3.68
CA ILE A 344 -13.95 8.47 -4.84
C ILE A 344 -12.69 7.60 -4.77
N LEU A 345 -12.89 6.28 -4.73
CA LEU A 345 -11.82 5.30 -4.85
C LEU A 345 -11.45 5.06 -6.30
N LYS A 346 -10.16 5.18 -6.62
CA LYS A 346 -9.56 4.86 -7.93
C LYS A 346 -8.38 3.91 -7.72
N PRO A 347 -8.11 2.93 -8.59
CA PRO A 347 -6.82 2.24 -8.53
C PRO A 347 -5.69 3.24 -8.73
N ASP A 348 -4.53 2.98 -8.12
CA ASP A 348 -3.32 3.82 -8.25
C ASP A 348 -2.63 3.60 -9.60
N VAL A 349 -3.40 3.61 -10.68
CA VAL A 349 -2.95 3.53 -12.08
C VAL A 349 -3.26 4.83 -12.80
N VAL A 350 -2.46 5.18 -13.80
CA VAL A 350 -2.71 6.37 -14.62
C VAL A 350 -3.66 6.00 -15.76
N PHE A 351 -4.88 6.56 -15.73
CA PHE A 351 -5.88 6.34 -16.78
C PHE A 351 -5.57 7.10 -18.07
N PHE A 352 -6.23 6.72 -19.15
CA PHE A 352 -6.18 7.48 -20.39
C PHE A 352 -6.80 8.87 -20.15
N GLY A 353 -6.09 9.91 -20.62
CA GLY A 353 -6.44 11.31 -20.34
C GLY A 353 -5.99 11.82 -18.96
N GLU A 354 -5.42 10.98 -18.10
CA GLU A 354 -4.81 11.40 -16.84
C GLU A 354 -3.35 11.81 -17.06
N ASN A 355 -2.91 12.85 -16.34
CA ASN A 355 -1.51 13.24 -16.34
C ASN A 355 -0.69 12.31 -15.46
N LEU A 356 0.49 11.89 -15.93
CA LEU A 356 1.49 11.31 -15.05
C LEU A 356 1.79 12.29 -13.89
N PRO A 357 1.86 11.81 -12.63
CA PRO A 357 2.30 12.62 -11.51
C PRO A 357 3.66 13.29 -11.79
N PRO A 358 3.86 14.56 -11.39
CA PRO A 358 5.10 15.29 -11.68
C PRO A 358 6.36 14.55 -11.22
N TRP A 359 6.33 13.95 -10.03
CA TRP A 359 7.46 13.20 -9.49
C TRP A 359 7.83 11.99 -10.38
N ARG A 360 6.84 11.23 -10.90
CA ARG A 360 7.09 10.11 -11.84
C ARG A 360 7.70 10.60 -13.14
N LYS A 361 7.28 11.77 -13.64
CA LYS A 361 7.85 12.38 -14.85
C LYS A 361 9.32 12.75 -14.62
N THR A 362 9.62 13.41 -13.51
CA THR A 362 10.98 13.84 -13.15
C THR A 362 11.89 12.65 -12.91
N GLU A 363 11.44 11.66 -12.15
CA GLU A 363 12.22 10.46 -11.84
C GLU A 363 12.52 9.64 -13.11
N ALA A 364 11.53 9.45 -14.00
CA ALA A 364 11.74 8.76 -15.27
C ALA A 364 12.79 9.47 -16.13
N ALA A 365 12.75 10.80 -16.20
CA ALA A 365 13.74 11.59 -16.93
C ALA A 365 15.13 11.47 -16.30
N GLN A 366 15.23 11.53 -14.97
CA GLN A 366 16.49 11.36 -14.23
C GLN A 366 17.09 9.96 -14.43
N LEU A 367 16.26 8.91 -14.47
CA LEU A 367 16.74 7.56 -14.76
C LEU A 367 17.35 7.46 -16.16
N VAL A 368 16.73 8.09 -17.16
CA VAL A 368 17.31 8.19 -18.52
C VAL A 368 18.61 9.00 -18.51
N ASP A 369 18.65 10.11 -17.76
CA ASP A 369 19.85 10.96 -17.70
C ASP A 369 21.06 10.26 -17.08
N ASN A 370 20.83 9.36 -16.13
CA ASN A 370 21.88 8.61 -15.44
C ASN A 370 22.26 7.29 -16.13
N ALA A 371 21.50 6.87 -17.13
CA ALA A 371 21.77 5.66 -17.90
C ALA A 371 22.92 5.87 -18.90
N ASP A 372 23.58 4.77 -19.29
CA ASP A 372 24.54 4.76 -20.41
C ASP A 372 24.07 3.94 -21.62
N SER A 373 22.98 3.20 -21.48
CA SER A 373 22.24 2.54 -22.56
C SER A 373 20.79 2.31 -22.16
N LEU A 374 19.92 2.06 -23.14
CA LEU A 374 18.50 1.78 -22.94
C LEU A 374 18.11 0.50 -23.70
N LEU A 375 17.58 -0.49 -22.99
CA LEU A 375 17.00 -1.71 -23.56
C LEU A 375 15.48 -1.68 -23.42
N CYS A 376 14.77 -1.70 -24.54
CA CYS A 376 13.33 -1.65 -24.59
C CYS A 376 12.75 -3.05 -24.85
N LEU A 377 11.85 -3.53 -24.00
CA LEU A 377 11.31 -4.90 -24.03
C LEU A 377 9.79 -4.90 -24.08
N GLY A 378 9.22 -5.51 -25.11
CA GLY A 378 7.79 -5.85 -25.12
C GLY A 378 6.84 -4.65 -25.09
N THR A 379 7.15 -3.58 -25.82
CA THR A 379 6.27 -2.41 -25.92
C THR A 379 6.24 -1.88 -27.35
N SER A 380 5.05 -1.49 -27.80
CA SER A 380 4.88 -0.84 -29.11
C SER A 380 5.27 0.64 -29.09
N LEU A 381 5.49 1.23 -27.91
CA LEU A 381 5.82 2.66 -27.71
C LEU A 381 4.82 3.62 -28.35
N GLN A 382 3.57 3.19 -28.53
CA GLN A 382 2.53 4.05 -29.10
C GLN A 382 2.09 5.14 -28.12
N THR A 383 2.14 4.85 -26.83
CA THR A 383 1.87 5.82 -25.76
C THR A 383 3.02 6.82 -25.64
N PHE A 384 2.71 8.10 -25.75
CA PHE A 384 3.73 9.16 -25.75
C PHE A 384 4.54 9.23 -24.44
N SER A 385 3.95 8.81 -23.32
CA SER A 385 4.59 8.82 -22.00
C SER A 385 5.86 7.98 -21.90
N SER A 386 5.93 6.85 -22.61
CA SER A 386 7.12 5.99 -22.72
C SER A 386 7.96 6.34 -23.95
N TYR A 387 7.34 6.66 -25.08
CA TYR A 387 8.05 7.07 -26.29
C TYR A 387 8.96 8.29 -26.07
N ARG A 388 8.53 9.29 -25.28
CA ARG A 388 9.35 10.46 -24.94
C ARG A 388 10.66 10.10 -24.24
N LEU A 389 10.72 8.98 -23.51
CA LEU A 389 11.95 8.51 -22.85
C LEU A 389 12.96 8.01 -23.88
N ILE A 390 12.48 7.40 -24.97
CA ILE A 390 13.33 7.03 -26.10
C ILE A 390 13.85 8.28 -26.81
N LEU A 391 13.00 9.28 -27.06
CA LEU A 391 13.43 10.56 -27.64
C LEU A 391 14.51 11.24 -26.80
N GLN A 392 14.35 11.24 -25.47
CA GLN A 392 15.35 11.78 -24.54
C GLN A 392 16.67 10.97 -24.62
N ALA A 393 16.60 9.64 -24.61
CA ALA A 393 17.77 8.78 -24.74
C ALA A 393 18.53 9.03 -26.05
N CYS A 394 17.81 9.15 -27.17
CA CYS A 394 18.39 9.49 -28.47
C CYS A 394 19.00 10.91 -28.49
N GLY A 395 18.34 11.89 -27.87
CA GLY A 395 18.88 13.25 -27.72
C GLY A 395 20.19 13.29 -26.93
N ARG A 396 20.36 12.35 -25.99
CA ARG A 396 21.59 12.11 -25.23
C ARG A 396 22.60 11.19 -25.93
N LYS A 397 22.28 10.71 -27.13
CA LYS A 397 23.07 9.76 -27.92
C LYS A 397 23.33 8.43 -27.18
N LEU A 398 22.40 8.01 -26.32
CA LEU A 398 22.49 6.69 -25.68
C LEU A 398 22.24 5.58 -26.71
N PRO A 399 22.94 4.44 -26.62
CA PRO A 399 22.56 3.24 -27.32
C PRO A 399 21.17 2.75 -26.87
N VAL A 400 20.23 2.65 -27.80
CA VAL A 400 18.88 2.10 -27.68
C VAL A 400 18.80 0.78 -28.45
N SER A 401 18.51 -0.30 -27.72
CA SER A 401 18.20 -1.61 -28.27
C SER A 401 16.73 -1.93 -28.03
N ILE A 402 16.03 -2.53 -29.00
CA ILE A 402 14.62 -2.92 -28.89
C ILE A 402 14.46 -4.42 -29.14
N VAL A 403 13.82 -5.12 -28.20
CA VAL A 403 13.36 -6.50 -28.38
C VAL A 403 11.84 -6.51 -28.27
N ASN A 404 11.16 -6.73 -29.39
CA ASN A 404 9.72 -6.76 -29.47
C ASN A 404 9.28 -7.59 -30.68
N ILE A 405 8.23 -8.40 -30.56
CA ILE A 405 7.78 -9.24 -31.68
C ILE A 405 7.24 -8.39 -32.84
N GLY A 406 6.41 -7.39 -32.54
CA GLY A 406 5.83 -6.49 -33.53
C GLY A 406 6.65 -5.21 -33.75
N PRO A 407 6.25 -4.36 -34.72
CA PRO A 407 6.86 -3.06 -34.93
C PRO A 407 6.64 -2.12 -33.73
N THR A 408 7.58 -1.20 -33.52
CA THR A 408 7.46 -0.14 -32.51
C THR A 408 7.52 1.24 -33.14
N ARG A 409 6.95 2.24 -32.47
CA ARG A 409 7.04 3.65 -32.87
C ARG A 409 8.49 4.17 -32.92
N ALA A 410 9.43 3.50 -32.26
CA ALA A 410 10.83 3.92 -32.15
C ALA A 410 11.80 3.05 -32.97
N ASP A 411 11.30 2.20 -33.88
CA ASP A 411 12.17 1.30 -34.66
C ASP A 411 13.26 2.04 -35.44
N SER A 412 12.94 3.21 -36.01
CA SER A 412 13.90 4.05 -36.75
C SER A 412 14.91 4.78 -35.86
N LEU A 413 14.72 4.76 -34.54
CA LEU A 413 15.57 5.46 -33.56
C LEU A 413 16.54 4.51 -32.85
N ALA A 414 16.31 3.19 -32.92
CA ALA A 414 17.13 2.19 -32.25
C ALA A 414 18.37 1.84 -33.07
N GLN A 415 19.54 1.67 -32.44
CA GLN A 415 20.71 1.11 -33.14
C GLN A 415 20.57 -0.39 -33.37
N LEU A 416 19.80 -1.09 -32.52
CA LEU A 416 19.58 -2.53 -32.63
C LEU A 416 18.12 -2.87 -32.39
N ARG A 417 17.55 -3.71 -33.26
CA ARG A 417 16.16 -4.18 -33.13
C ARG A 417 16.07 -5.67 -33.42
N LEU A 418 15.41 -6.39 -32.53
CA LEU A 418 15.16 -7.82 -32.63
C LEU A 418 13.65 -8.10 -32.61
N PHE A 419 13.17 -8.66 -33.72
CA PHE A 419 11.80 -9.17 -33.84
C PHE A 419 11.70 -10.59 -33.31
N SER A 420 11.51 -10.70 -32.01
CA SER A 420 11.62 -12.01 -31.35
C SER A 420 10.92 -12.00 -30.01
N ARG A 421 10.66 -13.22 -29.53
CA ARG A 421 10.16 -13.46 -28.19
C ARG A 421 11.21 -13.08 -27.15
N ILE A 422 10.75 -12.39 -26.10
CA ILE A 422 11.64 -11.75 -25.11
C ILE A 422 12.36 -12.82 -24.29
N SER A 423 11.65 -13.82 -23.74
CA SER A 423 12.28 -14.87 -22.94
C SER A 423 13.39 -15.58 -23.70
N THR A 424 13.12 -16.05 -24.91
CA THR A 424 14.11 -16.74 -25.76
C THR A 424 15.32 -15.85 -26.02
N THR A 425 15.10 -14.57 -26.31
CA THR A 425 16.18 -13.60 -26.57
C THR A 425 17.05 -13.37 -25.33
N LEU A 426 16.42 -13.15 -24.18
CA LEU A 426 17.12 -12.91 -22.92
C LEU A 426 17.84 -14.17 -22.42
N GLU A 427 17.24 -15.36 -22.56
CA GLU A 427 17.88 -16.64 -22.21
C GLU A 427 19.15 -16.88 -23.03
N LEU A 428 19.09 -16.63 -24.35
CA LEU A 428 20.27 -16.76 -25.21
C LEU A 428 21.34 -15.73 -24.84
N ALA A 429 20.94 -14.46 -24.65
CA ALA A 429 21.87 -13.41 -24.25
C ALA A 429 22.53 -13.70 -22.88
N ASP A 430 21.75 -14.15 -21.89
CA ASP A 430 22.25 -14.47 -20.55
C ASP A 430 23.25 -15.63 -20.55
N ARG A 431 22.98 -16.68 -21.35
CA ARG A 431 23.93 -17.80 -21.54
C ARG A 431 25.24 -17.33 -22.15
N LEU A 432 25.21 -16.44 -23.13
CA LEU A 432 26.42 -15.91 -23.77
C LEU A 432 27.18 -14.96 -22.84
N LEU A 433 26.49 -14.08 -22.12
CA LEU A 433 27.07 -13.20 -21.09
C LEU A 433 27.76 -13.98 -19.96
N SER A 434 27.27 -15.18 -19.67
CA SER A 434 27.86 -16.06 -18.65
C SER A 434 29.13 -16.77 -19.13
N LYS A 435 29.30 -16.98 -20.45
CA LYS A 435 30.50 -17.57 -21.05
C LYS A 435 31.63 -16.55 -21.26
N CYS A 436 31.32 -15.25 -21.26
CA CYS A 436 32.30 -14.16 -21.40
C CYS A 436 32.91 -13.72 -20.06
N LYS A 437 32.50 -14.33 -18.93
CA LYS A 437 33.16 -14.22 -17.63
C LYS A 437 34.27 -15.27 -17.54
#